data_AF-A0A5D4RP37-F1
#
_entry.id   AF-A0A5D4RP37-F1
#
_cell.length_a   1.000
_cell.length_b   1.000
_cell.length_c   1.000
_cell.angle_alpha   90.00
_cell.angle_beta   90.00
_cell.angle_gamma   90.00
#
_symmetry.space_group_name_H-M   'P 1'
#
loop_
_entity.id
_entity.type
_entity.pdbx_description
1 polymer ?
#
loop_
_entity_poly.entity_id
_entity_poly.type
_entity_poly.pdbx_seq_one_letter_code
_entity_poly.pdbx_strand_id
1 'polypeptide(L)'
;MKIKSTLNRIPGGMMVVPLLLSATINTIAPDLLRIGNFTQALFVDGAGTLIALFLLCTGAQINVRNVGVSLGKGAVLLSVKWLVGAAVGLLAYMFAGENGLWLGLAPIAIIASMTNSNGGLYMALVGQYGDKTDRAAYSLLALNDGPFLTMVALSIFGAMGFVDGLFSVTAFISVLLPIIIGMILGNLDGEMRDFLNTGSSMLIPFFAFALGMGINFKAIVEGGLSGVALGLMTVFITGTAGYLVFKALKWNPIAGAAEGSTAGNAVATPAAIAAASAGFAANVEIATVQVAASVVTTAVLLPLYIAFLVKRLEKKGVRLPEDYSTDEKAAS
;
A
#
# COMPACT_ATOMS: atom_id res chain seq x y z
N MET A 1 7.69 27.35 17.85
CA MET A 1 6.61 26.53 17.25
C MET A 1 6.73 25.09 17.73
N LYS A 2 5.63 24.40 18.08
CA LYS A 2 5.66 22.99 18.53
C LYS A 2 5.22 22.03 17.40
N ILE A 3 6.01 21.92 16.33
CA ILE A 3 5.65 21.19 15.09
C ILE A 3 5.25 19.74 15.38
N LYS A 4 6.10 18.97 16.08
CA LYS A 4 5.81 17.58 16.45
C LYS A 4 4.52 17.43 17.27
N SER A 5 4.26 18.35 18.20
CA SER A 5 3.03 18.34 18.99
C SER A 5 1.79 18.61 18.13
N THR A 6 1.88 19.52 17.15
CA THR A 6 0.80 19.77 16.19
C THR A 6 0.53 18.55 15.33
N LEU A 7 1.57 17.88 14.82
CA LEU A 7 1.43 16.65 14.03
C LEU A 7 0.74 15.54 14.84
N ASN A 8 1.13 15.36 16.10
CA ASN A 8 0.54 14.34 16.97
C ASN A 8 -0.95 14.59 17.29
N ARG A 9 -1.47 15.81 17.14
CA ARG A 9 -2.91 16.10 17.31
C ARG A 9 -3.76 15.60 16.14
N ILE A 10 -3.14 15.38 14.99
CA ILE A 10 -3.80 14.85 13.81
C ILE A 10 -3.60 13.33 13.86
N PRO A 11 -4.66 12.51 13.91
CA PRO A 11 -4.51 11.08 13.71
C PRO A 11 -3.86 10.87 12.35
N GLY A 12 -2.71 10.23 12.30
CA GLY A 12 -1.99 10.03 11.05
C GLY A 12 -0.96 11.12 10.78
N GLY A 13 -0.86 12.15 11.63
CA GLY A 13 -0.21 13.42 11.26
C GLY A 13 1.26 13.31 10.92
N MET A 14 1.99 12.35 11.51
CA MET A 14 3.38 12.07 11.19
C MET A 14 3.58 11.54 9.75
N MET A 15 2.53 11.01 9.15
CA MET A 15 2.50 10.51 7.78
C MET A 15 1.74 11.45 6.84
N VAL A 16 0.48 11.76 7.18
CA VAL A 16 -0.47 12.43 6.28
C VAL A 16 0.01 13.83 5.94
N VAL A 17 0.53 14.56 6.93
CA VAL A 17 0.95 15.94 6.72
C VAL A 17 2.17 16.01 5.79
N PRO A 18 3.28 15.27 6.04
CA PRO A 18 4.41 15.26 5.11
C PRO A 18 4.03 14.81 3.69
N LEU A 19 3.20 13.78 3.55
CA LEU A 19 2.77 13.23 2.26
C LEU A 19 1.95 14.24 1.45
N LEU A 20 0.92 14.84 2.04
CA LEU A 20 0.07 15.81 1.34
C LEU A 20 0.83 17.11 1.05
N LEU A 21 1.73 17.51 1.95
CA LEU A 21 2.59 18.68 1.74
C LEU A 21 3.48 18.48 0.51
N SER A 22 4.21 17.38 0.44
CA SER A 22 5.09 17.10 -0.71
C SER A 22 4.33 16.83 -2.00
N ALA A 23 3.16 16.16 -1.95
CA ALA A 23 2.28 16.01 -3.11
C ALA A 23 1.81 17.37 -3.66
N THR A 24 1.48 18.31 -2.76
CA THR A 24 1.14 19.68 -3.14
C THR A 24 2.33 20.37 -3.80
N ILE A 25 3.52 20.28 -3.20
CA ILE A 25 4.76 20.83 -3.76
C ILE A 25 5.03 20.25 -5.16
N ASN A 26 5.00 18.93 -5.31
CA ASN A 26 5.27 18.26 -6.59
C ASN A 26 4.24 18.64 -7.68
N THR A 27 2.99 18.92 -7.28
CA THR A 27 1.95 19.34 -8.23
C THR A 27 2.14 20.78 -8.73
N ILE A 28 2.52 21.71 -7.83
CA ILE A 28 2.60 23.14 -8.16
C ILE A 28 3.99 23.60 -8.61
N ALA A 29 5.04 22.96 -8.09
CA ALA A 29 6.44 23.30 -8.31
C ALA A 29 7.30 22.02 -8.31
N PRO A 30 7.11 21.12 -9.32
CA PRO A 30 7.77 19.81 -9.36
C PRO A 30 9.29 19.88 -9.26
N ASP A 31 9.89 20.92 -9.83
CA ASP A 31 11.35 21.07 -9.90
C ASP A 31 11.97 21.69 -8.64
N LEU A 32 11.17 22.19 -7.69
CA LEU A 32 11.65 22.91 -6.51
C LEU A 32 12.66 22.10 -5.68
N LEU A 33 12.44 20.78 -5.57
CA LEU A 33 13.29 19.86 -4.82
C LEU A 33 14.08 18.90 -5.73
N ARG A 34 13.84 18.93 -7.04
CA ARG A 34 14.55 18.12 -8.06
C ARG A 34 15.81 18.84 -8.55
N ILE A 35 16.63 19.27 -7.59
CA ILE A 35 17.86 20.03 -7.83
C ILE A 35 19.11 19.14 -7.79
N GLY A 36 18.93 17.81 -7.80
CA GLY A 36 19.98 16.82 -7.66
C GLY A 36 20.56 16.69 -6.24
N ASN A 37 21.60 15.86 -6.14
CA ASN A 37 22.40 15.63 -4.93
C ASN A 37 21.53 15.24 -3.70
N PHE A 38 21.99 15.53 -2.48
CA PHE A 38 21.36 15.10 -1.23
C PHE A 38 19.88 15.50 -1.09
N THR A 39 19.50 16.69 -1.57
CA THR A 39 18.12 17.18 -1.47
C THR A 39 17.16 16.29 -2.25
N GLN A 40 17.45 16.04 -3.52
CA GLN A 40 16.61 15.18 -4.34
C GLN A 40 16.67 13.73 -3.87
N ALA A 41 17.87 13.23 -3.53
CA ALA A 41 18.04 11.86 -3.05
C ALA A 41 17.22 11.57 -1.78
N LEU A 42 17.16 12.51 -0.84
CA LEU A 42 16.42 12.33 0.41
C LEU A 42 14.92 12.59 0.26
N PHE A 43 14.55 13.72 -0.37
CA PHE A 43 13.16 14.21 -0.34
C PHE A 43 12.33 13.81 -1.55
N VAL A 44 12.94 13.30 -2.62
CA VAL A 44 12.24 12.95 -3.86
C VAL A 44 12.41 11.47 -4.16
N ASP A 45 13.65 11.01 -4.31
CA ASP A 45 13.95 9.65 -4.77
C ASP A 45 14.05 8.64 -3.61
N GLY A 46 14.08 9.14 -2.37
CA GLY A 46 14.43 8.37 -1.17
C GLY A 46 13.34 7.43 -0.64
N ALA A 47 12.11 7.47 -1.18
CA ALA A 47 10.98 6.72 -0.63
C ALA A 47 11.29 5.22 -0.50
N GLY A 48 11.74 4.57 -1.57
CA GLY A 48 12.06 3.15 -1.58
C GLY A 48 13.20 2.79 -0.61
N THR A 49 14.28 3.56 -0.63
CA THR A 49 15.44 3.34 0.25
C THR A 49 15.08 3.48 1.74
N LEU A 50 14.31 4.52 2.09
CA LEU A 50 13.90 4.76 3.47
C LEU A 50 12.87 3.72 3.95
N ILE A 51 11.97 3.25 3.06
CA ILE A 51 11.07 2.13 3.36
C ILE A 51 11.86 0.84 3.56
N ALA A 52 12.85 0.55 2.71
CA ALA A 52 13.71 -0.64 2.86
C ALA A 52 14.47 -0.61 4.19
N LEU A 53 15.00 0.56 4.59
CA LEU A 53 15.62 0.74 5.91
C LEU A 53 14.61 0.54 7.05
N PHE A 54 13.40 1.08 6.90
CA PHE A 54 12.32 0.87 7.86
C PHE A 54 11.92 -0.60 8.00
N LEU A 55 11.91 -1.35 6.90
CA LEU A 55 11.67 -2.79 6.88
C LEU A 55 12.77 -3.57 7.59
N LEU A 56 14.03 -3.18 7.41
CA LEU A 56 15.15 -3.75 8.16
C LEU A 56 15.00 -3.47 9.66
N CYS A 57 14.74 -2.21 10.06
CA CYS A 57 14.51 -1.87 11.46
C CYS A 57 13.33 -2.65 12.06
N THR A 58 12.25 -2.80 11.30
CA THR A 58 11.07 -3.58 11.72
C THR A 58 11.42 -5.07 11.82
N GLY A 59 12.19 -5.60 10.87
CA GLY A 59 12.66 -6.98 10.83
C GLY A 59 13.43 -7.34 12.10
N ALA A 60 14.27 -6.43 12.61
CA ALA A 60 15.00 -6.61 13.86
C ALA A 60 14.10 -6.82 15.09
N GLN A 61 12.86 -6.32 15.04
CA GLN A 61 11.89 -6.51 16.11
C GLN A 61 11.12 -7.85 16.02
N ILE A 62 11.29 -8.61 14.93
CA ILE A 62 10.63 -9.89 14.74
C ILE A 62 11.44 -10.99 15.43
N ASN A 63 10.84 -11.63 16.44
CA ASN A 63 11.35 -12.89 16.97
C ASN A 63 10.79 -14.05 16.15
N VAL A 64 11.57 -15.13 16.03
CA VAL A 64 11.20 -16.38 15.33
C VAL A 64 9.85 -16.93 15.81
N ARG A 65 9.49 -16.67 17.08
CA ARG A 65 8.19 -17.06 17.67
C ARG A 65 6.97 -16.37 17.05
N ASN A 66 7.12 -15.14 16.54
CA ASN A 66 6.00 -14.33 16.06
C ASN A 66 5.90 -14.30 14.52
N VAL A 67 6.84 -14.95 13.82
CA VAL A 67 6.90 -14.92 12.35
C VAL A 67 5.62 -15.50 11.71
N GLY A 68 5.04 -16.54 12.33
CA GLY A 68 3.82 -17.19 11.84
C GLY A 68 2.61 -16.26 11.82
N VAL A 69 2.46 -15.39 12.83
CA VAL A 69 1.35 -14.41 12.88
C VAL A 69 1.52 -13.36 11.79
N SER A 70 2.74 -12.84 11.60
CA SER A 70 3.03 -11.86 10.55
C SER A 70 2.75 -12.40 9.16
N LEU A 71 3.20 -13.63 8.88
CA LEU A 71 2.91 -14.31 7.60
C LEU A 71 1.41 -14.59 7.45
N GLY A 72 0.73 -15.01 8.51
CA GLY A 72 -0.73 -15.19 8.50
C GLY A 72 -1.47 -13.92 8.15
N LYS A 73 -1.12 -12.79 8.79
CA LYS A 73 -1.69 -11.46 8.49
C LYS A 73 -1.44 -11.06 7.03
N GLY A 74 -0.21 -11.22 6.55
CA GLY A 74 0.16 -10.89 5.17
C GLY A 74 -0.59 -11.74 4.14
N ALA A 75 -0.66 -13.06 4.35
CA ALA A 75 -1.38 -13.97 3.47
C ALA A 75 -2.89 -13.67 3.42
N VAL A 76 -3.50 -13.38 4.58
CA VAL A 76 -4.92 -13.02 4.66
C VAL A 76 -5.17 -11.69 3.93
N LEU A 77 -4.37 -10.65 4.17
CA LEU A 77 -4.53 -9.37 3.48
C LEU A 77 -4.40 -9.51 1.98
N LEU A 78 -3.34 -10.17 1.53
CA LEU A 78 -3.06 -10.42 0.12
C LEU A 78 -4.25 -11.13 -0.54
N SER A 79 -4.74 -12.18 0.11
CA SER A 79 -5.85 -12.99 -0.38
C SER A 79 -7.15 -12.19 -0.45
N VAL A 80 -7.50 -11.46 0.62
CA VAL A 80 -8.73 -10.65 0.67
C VAL A 80 -8.70 -9.56 -0.39
N LYS A 81 -7.59 -8.83 -0.48
CA LYS A 81 -7.38 -7.75 -1.45
C LYS A 81 -7.50 -8.29 -2.88
N TRP A 82 -6.81 -9.38 -3.18
CA TRP A 82 -6.84 -10.01 -4.48
C TRP A 82 -8.24 -10.53 -4.83
N LEU A 83 -8.87 -11.33 -3.95
CA LEU A 83 -10.19 -11.90 -4.22
C LEU A 83 -11.26 -10.83 -4.44
N VAL A 84 -11.27 -9.77 -3.61
CA VAL A 84 -12.25 -8.69 -3.73
C VAL A 84 -12.01 -7.89 -5.00
N GLY A 85 -10.76 -7.50 -5.29
CA GLY A 85 -10.42 -6.76 -6.51
C GLY A 85 -10.69 -7.56 -7.78
N ALA A 86 -10.32 -8.85 -7.78
CA ALA A 86 -10.56 -9.77 -8.88
C ALA A 86 -12.07 -9.97 -9.09
N ALA A 87 -12.86 -10.15 -8.03
CA ALA A 87 -14.31 -10.31 -8.14
C ALA A 87 -14.99 -9.06 -8.74
N VAL A 88 -14.64 -7.86 -8.28
CA VAL A 88 -15.18 -6.60 -8.85
C VAL A 88 -14.74 -6.43 -10.30
N GLY A 89 -13.50 -6.78 -10.62
CA GLY A 89 -13.00 -6.76 -12.00
C GLY A 89 -13.67 -7.77 -12.92
N LEU A 90 -13.98 -8.97 -12.44
CA LEU A 90 -14.75 -9.97 -13.18
C LEU A 90 -16.16 -9.48 -13.47
N LEU A 91 -16.84 -8.90 -12.47
CA LEU A 91 -18.15 -8.28 -12.67
C LEU A 91 -18.06 -7.18 -13.73
N ALA A 92 -17.06 -6.31 -13.64
CA ALA A 92 -16.85 -5.27 -14.64
C ALA A 92 -16.60 -5.84 -16.05
N TYR A 93 -15.85 -6.93 -16.15
CA TYR A 93 -15.61 -7.62 -17.42
C TYR A 93 -16.90 -8.21 -18.01
N MET A 94 -17.74 -8.84 -17.17
CA MET A 94 -19.02 -9.45 -17.60
C MET A 94 -20.07 -8.41 -18.04
N PHE A 95 -20.06 -7.23 -17.41
CA PHE A 95 -21.02 -6.16 -17.69
C PHE A 95 -20.43 -5.03 -18.56
N ALA A 96 -19.26 -5.25 -19.16
CA ALA A 96 -18.67 -4.29 -20.08
C ALA A 96 -19.57 -4.12 -21.32
N GLY A 97 -19.80 -2.87 -21.72
CA GLY A 97 -20.55 -2.55 -22.93
C GLY A 97 -19.76 -2.89 -24.20
N GLU A 98 -20.33 -2.55 -25.36
CA GLU A 98 -19.70 -2.80 -26.67
C GLU A 98 -18.33 -2.10 -26.82
N ASN A 99 -18.11 -1.01 -26.09
CA ASN A 99 -16.82 -0.31 -26.02
C ASN A 99 -15.81 -0.95 -25.05
N GLY A 100 -16.13 -2.09 -24.44
CA GLY A 100 -15.29 -2.79 -23.48
C GLY A 100 -15.16 -2.09 -22.12
N LEU A 101 -16.03 -1.13 -21.80
CA LEU A 101 -16.03 -0.39 -20.53
C LEU A 101 -17.27 -0.71 -19.69
N TRP A 102 -17.10 -0.75 -18.37
CA TRP A 102 -18.18 -0.87 -17.40
C TRP A 102 -18.34 0.43 -16.64
N LEU A 103 -19.45 1.15 -16.84
CA LEU A 103 -19.69 2.48 -16.26
C LEU A 103 -18.55 3.48 -16.55
N GLY A 104 -17.93 3.36 -17.73
CA GLY A 104 -16.79 4.17 -18.15
C GLY A 104 -15.43 3.66 -17.64
N LEU A 105 -15.37 2.61 -16.83
CA LEU A 105 -14.14 2.01 -16.34
C LEU A 105 -13.67 0.86 -17.24
N ALA A 106 -12.38 0.82 -17.52
CA ALA A 106 -11.79 -0.36 -18.15
C ALA A 106 -11.70 -1.50 -17.11
N PRO A 107 -12.20 -2.73 -17.41
CA PRO A 107 -12.09 -3.86 -16.49
C PRO A 107 -10.67 -4.15 -16.03
N ILE A 108 -9.68 -3.98 -16.93
CA ILE A 108 -8.26 -4.13 -16.58
C ILE A 108 -7.76 -3.05 -15.62
N ALA A 109 -8.32 -1.82 -15.67
CA ALA A 109 -7.98 -0.76 -14.72
C ALA A 109 -8.49 -1.10 -13.32
N ILE A 110 -9.71 -1.66 -13.25
CA ILE A 110 -10.33 -2.11 -12.00
C ILE A 110 -9.48 -3.18 -11.34
N ILE A 111 -9.15 -4.25 -12.07
CA ILE A 111 -8.35 -5.34 -11.51
C ILE A 111 -6.98 -4.78 -11.11
N ALA A 112 -6.28 -4.08 -12.01
CA ALA A 112 -4.96 -3.52 -11.73
C ALA A 112 -4.94 -2.61 -10.50
N SER A 113 -5.97 -1.79 -10.30
CA SER A 113 -6.02 -0.85 -9.17
C SER A 113 -6.45 -1.51 -7.86
N MET A 114 -7.37 -2.47 -7.92
CA MET A 114 -7.99 -3.06 -6.73
C MET A 114 -7.23 -4.27 -6.21
N THR A 115 -6.49 -5.01 -7.04
CA THR A 115 -5.65 -6.15 -6.58
C THR A 115 -4.26 -5.74 -6.14
N ASN A 116 -3.85 -4.50 -6.39
CA ASN A 116 -2.57 -3.93 -6.02
C ASN A 116 -2.75 -2.99 -4.81
N SER A 117 -1.69 -2.73 -4.04
CA SER A 117 -1.70 -1.75 -2.95
C SER A 117 -0.38 -0.99 -2.86
N ASN A 118 -0.44 0.26 -2.37
CA ASN A 118 0.76 1.05 -2.15
C ASN A 118 1.46 0.62 -0.86
N GLY A 119 2.50 -0.19 -0.99
CA GLY A 119 3.30 -0.66 0.14
C GLY A 119 3.87 0.45 1.03
N GLY A 120 4.35 1.55 0.44
CA GLY A 120 4.83 2.69 1.22
C GLY A 120 3.73 3.36 2.04
N LEU A 121 2.53 3.48 1.47
CA LEU A 121 1.36 4.02 2.16
C LEU A 121 0.87 3.07 3.26
N TYR A 122 0.82 1.76 2.98
CA TYR A 122 0.52 0.74 3.98
C TYR A 122 1.49 0.84 5.15
N MET A 123 2.81 0.81 4.88
CA MET A 123 3.85 0.85 5.91
C MET A 123 3.82 2.13 6.74
N ALA A 124 3.48 3.28 6.15
CA ALA A 124 3.31 4.50 6.91
C ALA A 124 2.09 4.43 7.86
N LEU A 125 0.97 3.87 7.41
CA LEU A 125 -0.25 3.74 8.22
C LEU A 125 -0.06 2.72 9.35
N VAL A 126 0.47 1.53 9.05
CA VAL A 126 0.73 0.51 10.08
C VAL A 126 1.92 0.85 10.97
N GLY A 127 2.85 1.68 10.49
CA GLY A 127 3.91 2.24 11.34
C GLY A 127 3.37 3.16 12.42
N GLN A 128 2.21 3.78 12.20
CA GLN A 128 1.58 4.67 13.16
C GLN A 128 0.51 3.97 14.02
N TYR A 129 -0.27 3.06 13.45
CA TYR A 129 -1.44 2.46 14.10
C TYR A 129 -1.35 0.95 14.31
N GLY A 130 -0.33 0.30 13.76
CA GLY A 130 -0.13 -1.13 13.80
C GLY A 130 0.99 -1.54 14.76
N ASP A 131 1.11 -2.86 14.97
CA ASP A 131 2.21 -3.44 15.73
C ASP A 131 3.35 -3.92 14.81
N LYS A 132 4.36 -4.58 15.38
CA LYS A 132 5.49 -5.14 14.61
C LYS A 132 5.08 -6.27 13.66
N THR A 133 4.03 -7.02 13.98
CA THR A 133 3.52 -8.12 13.14
C THR A 133 2.70 -7.58 11.96
N ASP A 134 1.97 -6.48 12.15
CA ASP A 134 1.26 -5.77 11.07
C ASP A 134 2.24 -5.18 10.05
N ARG A 135 3.34 -4.60 10.53
CA ARG A 135 4.43 -4.10 9.67
C ARG A 135 5.13 -5.24 8.92
N ALA A 136 5.42 -6.34 9.61
CA ALA A 136 6.05 -7.50 9.01
C ALA A 136 5.18 -8.22 7.96
N ALA A 137 3.85 -8.08 8.04
CA ALA A 137 2.90 -8.63 7.06
C ALA A 137 3.18 -8.14 5.63
N TYR A 138 3.81 -6.96 5.47
CA TYR A 138 4.15 -6.40 4.16
C TYR A 138 5.09 -7.28 3.34
N SER A 139 5.88 -8.13 3.99
CA SER A 139 6.72 -9.15 3.34
C SER A 139 5.98 -9.99 2.30
N LEU A 140 4.73 -10.37 2.59
CA LEU A 140 3.87 -11.08 1.64
C LEU A 140 3.04 -10.14 0.79
N LEU A 141 2.62 -8.99 1.32
CA LEU A 141 1.80 -8.04 0.57
C LEU A 141 2.51 -7.55 -0.69
N ALA A 142 3.83 -7.37 -0.62
CA ALA A 142 4.62 -6.95 -1.78
C ALA A 142 4.53 -7.89 -2.99
N LEU A 143 3.94 -9.09 -2.84
CA LEU A 143 3.57 -9.93 -3.98
C LEU A 143 2.50 -9.33 -4.88
N ASN A 144 1.70 -8.39 -4.36
CA ASN A 144 0.75 -7.65 -5.16
C ASN A 144 1.34 -6.40 -5.82
N ASP A 145 2.60 -6.08 -5.55
CA ASP A 145 3.31 -4.98 -6.20
C ASP A 145 3.60 -5.37 -7.66
N GLY A 146 2.87 -4.75 -8.60
CA GLY A 146 3.03 -4.98 -10.03
C GLY A 146 1.93 -5.85 -10.68
N PRO A 147 2.15 -6.30 -11.93
CA PRO A 147 1.08 -6.87 -12.75
C PRO A 147 0.76 -8.33 -12.41
N PHE A 148 1.59 -9.03 -11.62
CA PHE A 148 1.49 -10.48 -11.40
C PHE A 148 0.08 -10.92 -11.00
N LEU A 149 -0.45 -10.43 -9.88
CA LEU A 149 -1.76 -10.85 -9.38
C LEU A 149 -2.91 -10.41 -10.28
N THR A 150 -2.76 -9.29 -10.97
CA THR A 150 -3.72 -8.82 -11.98
C THR A 150 -3.80 -9.79 -13.16
N MET A 151 -2.65 -10.23 -13.66
CA MET A 151 -2.59 -11.21 -14.75
C MET A 151 -3.10 -12.58 -14.29
N VAL A 152 -2.78 -13.02 -13.07
CA VAL A 152 -3.34 -14.27 -12.50
C VAL A 152 -4.87 -14.22 -12.47
N ALA A 153 -5.46 -13.10 -12.03
CA ALA A 153 -6.92 -12.94 -12.04
C ALA A 153 -7.49 -13.05 -13.45
N LEU A 154 -6.93 -12.31 -14.42
CA LEU A 154 -7.36 -12.36 -15.82
C LEU A 154 -7.19 -13.76 -16.43
N SER A 155 -6.13 -14.49 -16.10
CA SER A 155 -5.91 -15.85 -16.57
C SER A 155 -6.94 -16.83 -16.03
N ILE A 156 -7.27 -16.73 -14.74
CA ILE A 156 -8.31 -17.56 -14.11
C ILE A 156 -9.69 -17.28 -14.70
N PHE A 157 -9.96 -16.03 -15.07
CA PHE A 157 -11.22 -15.64 -15.73
C PHE A 157 -11.32 -16.11 -17.19
N GLY A 158 -10.24 -16.67 -17.76
CA GLY A 158 -10.17 -17.04 -19.17
C GLY A 158 -10.01 -15.84 -20.12
N ALA A 159 -9.72 -14.66 -19.57
CA ALA A 159 -9.54 -13.43 -20.34
C ALA A 159 -8.11 -13.28 -20.90
N MET A 160 -7.14 -14.05 -20.37
CA MET A 160 -5.80 -14.24 -20.95
C MET A 160 -5.26 -15.65 -20.65
N GLY A 161 -4.17 -16.05 -21.32
CA GLY A 161 -3.44 -17.27 -20.98
C GLY A 161 -2.39 -17.04 -19.89
N PHE A 162 -1.92 -18.11 -19.24
CA PHE A 162 -0.72 -18.03 -18.40
C PHE A 162 0.52 -17.80 -19.27
N VAL A 163 1.28 -16.75 -18.96
CA VAL A 163 2.52 -16.40 -19.67
C VAL A 163 3.76 -16.75 -18.85
N ASP A 164 4.83 -17.15 -19.53
CA ASP A 164 6.12 -17.39 -18.89
C ASP A 164 6.63 -16.12 -18.21
N GLY A 165 7.12 -16.26 -16.97
CA GLY A 165 7.61 -15.13 -16.17
C GLY A 165 6.54 -14.31 -15.46
N LEU A 166 5.30 -14.81 -15.35
CA LEU A 166 4.21 -14.17 -14.59
C LEU A 166 4.66 -13.76 -13.17
N PHE A 167 5.37 -14.67 -12.48
CA PHE A 167 5.90 -14.48 -11.14
C PHE A 167 7.41 -14.21 -11.17
N SER A 168 7.84 -13.11 -10.56
CA SER A 168 9.26 -12.80 -10.37
C SER A 168 9.74 -13.19 -8.97
N VAL A 169 10.45 -14.32 -8.89
CA VAL A 169 11.11 -14.77 -7.65
C VAL A 169 12.09 -13.70 -7.14
N THR A 170 12.79 -13.03 -8.05
CA THR A 170 13.75 -11.96 -7.70
C THR A 170 13.07 -10.77 -7.04
N ALA A 171 11.91 -10.33 -7.54
CA ALA A 171 11.14 -9.24 -6.93
C ALA A 171 10.59 -9.62 -5.56
N PHE A 172 10.20 -10.89 -5.38
CA PHE A 172 9.80 -11.39 -4.06
C PHE A 172 10.96 -11.37 -3.07
N ILE A 173 12.12 -11.92 -3.46
CA ILE A 173 13.30 -11.97 -2.59
C ILE A 173 13.79 -10.55 -2.24
N SER A 174 13.73 -9.59 -3.16
CA SER A 174 14.25 -8.24 -2.92
C SER A 174 13.51 -7.50 -1.80
N VAL A 175 12.22 -7.76 -1.60
CA VAL A 175 11.44 -7.17 -0.49
C VAL A 175 11.63 -7.94 0.81
N LEU A 176 11.81 -9.26 0.76
CA LEU A 176 12.06 -10.08 1.94
C LEU A 176 13.44 -9.85 2.55
N LEU A 177 14.46 -9.62 1.71
CA LEU A 177 15.85 -9.61 2.15
C LEU A 177 16.15 -8.56 3.24
N PRO A 178 15.69 -7.29 3.16
CA PRO A 178 15.87 -6.33 4.25
C PRO A 178 15.25 -6.80 5.58
N ILE A 179 14.06 -7.41 5.52
CA ILE A 179 13.36 -7.92 6.72
C ILE A 179 14.13 -9.08 7.34
N ILE A 180 14.63 -10.01 6.51
CA ILE A 180 15.43 -11.17 6.95
C ILE A 180 16.74 -10.70 7.59
N ILE A 181 17.45 -9.76 6.95
CA ILE A 181 18.67 -9.17 7.51
C ILE A 181 18.39 -8.52 8.86
N GLY A 182 17.32 -7.72 8.95
CA GLY A 182 16.86 -7.14 10.20
C GLY A 182 16.63 -8.22 11.26
N MET A 183 15.85 -9.25 10.94
CA MET A 183 15.54 -10.36 11.83
C MET A 183 16.80 -11.06 12.34
N ILE A 184 17.77 -11.34 11.47
CA ILE A 184 19.04 -11.94 11.86
C ILE A 184 19.77 -11.03 12.85
N LEU A 185 19.96 -9.75 12.52
CA LEU A 185 20.63 -8.78 13.39
C LEU A 185 19.97 -8.70 14.77
N GLY A 186 18.64 -8.53 14.79
CA GLY A 186 17.90 -8.37 16.04
C GLY A 186 17.84 -9.64 16.87
N ASN A 187 17.93 -10.85 16.30
CA ASN A 187 17.97 -12.10 17.08
C ASN A 187 19.39 -12.47 17.54
N LEU A 188 20.43 -11.98 16.85
CA LEU A 188 21.83 -12.18 17.26
C LEU A 188 22.27 -11.20 18.36
N ASP A 189 21.74 -9.98 18.36
CA ASP A 189 22.15 -8.92 19.29
C ASP A 189 20.94 -8.10 19.79
N GLY A 190 20.71 -8.16 21.11
CA GLY A 190 19.64 -7.40 21.78
C GLY A 190 19.87 -5.89 21.80
N GLU A 191 21.13 -5.43 21.89
CA GLU A 191 21.43 -3.99 21.85
C GLU A 191 21.21 -3.43 20.45
N MET A 192 21.61 -4.18 19.41
CA MET A 192 21.31 -3.83 18.02
C MET A 192 19.81 -3.76 17.75
N ARG A 193 19.02 -4.68 18.32
CA ARG A 193 17.56 -4.64 18.27
C ARG A 193 17.02 -3.33 18.85
N ASP A 194 17.46 -2.95 20.06
CA ASP A 194 16.98 -1.74 20.72
C ASP A 194 17.40 -0.46 19.97
N PHE A 195 18.62 -0.45 19.43
CA PHE A 195 19.10 0.62 18.54
C PHE A 195 18.22 0.77 17.30
N LEU A 196 17.95 -0.33 16.58
CA LEU A 196 17.15 -0.32 15.35
C LEU A 196 15.67 0.01 15.60
N ASN A 197 15.14 -0.37 16.76
CA ASN A 197 13.78 -0.02 17.17
C ASN A 197 13.56 1.50 17.19
N THR A 198 14.53 2.23 17.73
CA THR A 198 14.51 3.70 17.85
C THR A 198 14.43 4.40 16.50
N GLY A 199 15.03 3.82 15.45
CA GLY A 199 15.06 4.38 14.10
C GLY A 199 13.73 4.28 13.34
N SER A 200 12.92 3.26 13.62
CA SER A 200 11.74 2.95 12.79
C SER A 200 10.71 4.10 12.70
N SER A 201 10.37 4.70 13.84
CA SER A 201 9.37 5.79 13.87
C SER A 201 9.90 7.11 13.30
N MET A 202 11.22 7.32 13.34
CA MET A 202 11.85 8.52 12.79
C MET A 202 11.75 8.57 11.28
N LEU A 203 11.80 7.42 10.60
CA LEU A 203 11.80 7.33 9.13
C LEU A 203 10.44 7.71 8.51
N ILE A 204 9.33 7.47 9.23
CA ILE A 204 7.94 7.68 8.77
C ILE A 204 7.73 9.03 8.06
N PRO A 205 7.98 10.19 8.70
CA PRO A 205 7.75 11.48 8.06
C PRO A 205 8.61 11.72 6.81
N PHE A 206 9.82 11.15 6.74
CA PHE A 206 10.73 11.38 5.62
C PHE A 206 10.35 10.54 4.40
N PHE A 207 10.07 9.25 4.59
CA PHE A 207 9.64 8.43 3.46
C PHE A 207 8.21 8.78 3.02
N ALA A 208 7.34 9.22 3.93
CA ALA A 208 6.02 9.74 3.57
C ALA A 208 6.14 11.03 2.73
N PHE A 209 7.08 11.93 3.07
CA PHE A 209 7.39 13.09 2.25
C PHE A 209 7.90 12.68 0.86
N ALA A 210 8.90 11.80 0.79
CA ALA A 210 9.44 11.33 -0.48
C ALA A 210 8.38 10.61 -1.34
N LEU A 211 7.50 9.82 -0.71
CA LEU A 211 6.36 9.20 -1.38
C LEU A 211 5.43 10.24 -1.98
N GLY A 212 5.11 11.31 -1.25
CA GLY A 212 4.27 12.40 -1.76
C GLY A 212 4.92 13.17 -2.92
N MET A 213 6.26 13.26 -3.00
CA MET A 213 6.93 13.81 -4.18
C MET A 213 6.75 12.96 -5.46
N GLY A 214 6.21 11.74 -5.35
CA GLY A 214 5.77 10.92 -6.47
C GLY A 214 4.32 11.16 -6.90
N ILE A 215 3.56 12.00 -6.20
CA ILE A 215 2.12 12.23 -6.42
C ILE A 215 1.90 13.53 -7.19
N ASN A 216 1.07 13.50 -8.24
CA ASN A 216 0.69 14.66 -9.02
C ASN A 216 -0.84 14.76 -9.14
N PHE A 217 -1.45 15.80 -8.56
CA PHE A 217 -2.92 15.94 -8.57
C PHE A 217 -3.52 16.14 -9.96
N LYS A 218 -2.72 16.49 -10.98
CA LYS A 218 -3.20 16.55 -12.37
C LYS A 218 -3.74 15.21 -12.88
N ALA A 219 -3.22 14.10 -12.38
CA ALA A 219 -3.70 12.76 -12.76
C ALA A 219 -5.19 12.54 -12.42
N ILE A 220 -5.73 13.20 -11.38
CA ILE A 220 -7.17 13.17 -11.06
C ILE A 220 -7.99 13.82 -12.17
N VAL A 221 -7.51 14.97 -12.68
CA VAL A 221 -8.19 15.69 -13.75
C VAL A 221 -8.15 14.87 -15.04
N GLU A 222 -6.99 14.29 -15.36
CA GLU A 222 -6.79 13.46 -16.56
C GLU A 222 -7.63 12.18 -16.53
N GLY A 223 -7.68 11.47 -15.40
CA GLY A 223 -8.49 10.23 -15.28
C GLY A 223 -9.98 10.46 -15.08
N GLY A 224 -10.37 11.71 -14.86
CA GLY A 224 -11.76 12.14 -14.73
C GLY A 224 -12.54 11.40 -13.64
N LEU A 225 -13.87 11.47 -13.74
CA LEU A 225 -14.78 10.88 -12.75
C LEU A 225 -14.61 9.36 -12.62
N SER A 226 -14.31 8.67 -13.72
CA SER A 226 -14.06 7.22 -13.68
C SER A 226 -12.83 6.88 -12.84
N GLY A 227 -11.71 7.58 -13.02
CA GLY A 227 -10.50 7.34 -12.24
C GLY A 227 -10.69 7.62 -10.75
N VAL A 228 -11.43 8.68 -10.41
CA VAL A 228 -11.81 9.00 -9.02
C VAL A 228 -12.74 7.93 -8.44
N ALA A 229 -13.74 7.50 -9.19
CA ALA A 229 -14.65 6.42 -8.78
C ALA A 229 -13.86 5.13 -8.50
N LEU A 230 -12.87 4.81 -9.33
CA LEU A 230 -11.99 3.66 -9.11
C LEU A 230 -11.18 3.79 -7.82
N GLY A 231 -10.63 4.97 -7.54
CA GLY A 231 -9.94 5.22 -6.27
C GLY A 231 -10.87 5.09 -5.06
N LEU A 232 -12.09 5.64 -5.14
CA LEU A 232 -13.12 5.51 -4.10
C LEU A 232 -13.49 4.05 -3.86
N MET A 233 -13.74 3.28 -4.92
CA MET A 233 -14.02 1.85 -4.85
C MET A 233 -12.84 1.09 -4.23
N THR A 234 -11.62 1.42 -4.62
CA THR A 234 -10.43 0.78 -4.05
C THR A 234 -10.36 0.99 -2.54
N VAL A 235 -10.47 2.23 -2.06
CA VAL A 235 -10.44 2.52 -0.61
C VAL A 235 -11.61 1.87 0.13
N PHE A 236 -12.83 2.11 -0.33
CA PHE A 236 -14.01 1.72 0.43
C PHE A 236 -14.38 0.25 0.27
N ILE A 237 -14.14 -0.39 -0.87
CA ILE A 237 -14.47 -1.81 -1.05
C ILE A 237 -13.33 -2.65 -0.50
N THR A 238 -12.12 -2.50 -1.03
CA THR A 238 -11.00 -3.38 -0.61
C THR A 238 -10.51 -3.06 0.79
N GLY A 239 -10.40 -1.77 1.16
CA GLY A 239 -10.00 -1.37 2.51
C GLY A 239 -11.03 -1.79 3.56
N THR A 240 -12.32 -1.63 3.31
CA THR A 240 -13.35 -2.09 4.26
C THR A 240 -13.42 -3.61 4.34
N ALA A 241 -13.23 -4.34 3.23
CA ALA A 241 -13.14 -5.79 3.28
C ALA A 241 -11.97 -6.24 4.17
N GLY A 242 -10.78 -5.65 4.00
CA GLY A 242 -9.62 -5.89 4.86
C GLY A 242 -9.92 -5.57 6.33
N TYR A 243 -10.54 -4.41 6.61
CA TYR A 243 -10.99 -4.03 7.95
C TYR A 243 -11.89 -5.08 8.60
N LEU A 244 -12.91 -5.56 7.87
CA LEU A 244 -13.89 -6.51 8.38
C LEU A 244 -13.27 -7.88 8.65
N VAL A 245 -12.42 -8.38 7.75
CA VAL A 245 -11.74 -9.67 7.92
C VAL A 245 -10.77 -9.62 9.10
N PHE A 246 -9.95 -8.57 9.21
CA PHE A 246 -9.03 -8.42 10.35
C PHE A 246 -9.78 -8.34 11.67
N LYS A 247 -10.89 -7.59 11.69
CA LYS A 247 -11.76 -7.52 12.86
C LYS A 247 -12.35 -8.89 13.22
N ALA A 248 -12.80 -9.68 12.24
CA ALA A 248 -13.34 -11.01 12.46
C ALA A 248 -12.29 -11.98 13.02
N LEU A 249 -11.03 -11.85 12.58
CA LEU A 249 -9.88 -12.61 13.08
C LEU A 249 -9.31 -12.08 14.40
N LYS A 250 -9.93 -11.04 15.00
CA LYS A 250 -9.46 -10.37 16.22
C LYS A 250 -8.06 -9.77 16.09
N TRP A 251 -7.66 -9.41 14.87
CA TRP A 251 -6.47 -8.62 14.58
C TRP A 251 -6.82 -7.14 14.44
N ASN A 252 -5.79 -6.29 14.40
CA ASN A 252 -5.94 -4.86 14.28
C ASN A 252 -6.68 -4.48 12.97
N PRO A 253 -7.93 -4.02 13.03
CA PRO A 253 -8.70 -3.79 11.82
C PRO A 253 -8.22 -2.56 11.03
N ILE A 254 -7.42 -1.68 11.65
CA ILE A 254 -6.78 -0.55 10.95
C ILE A 254 -5.66 -1.04 10.03
N ALA A 255 -4.89 -2.05 10.43
CA ALA A 255 -3.93 -2.70 9.55
C ALA A 255 -4.66 -3.38 8.38
N GLY A 256 -5.80 -4.02 8.65
CA GLY A 256 -6.76 -4.50 7.65
C GLY A 256 -7.12 -3.46 6.59
N ALA A 257 -7.54 -2.28 7.06
CA ALA A 257 -7.98 -1.19 6.20
C ALA A 257 -6.86 -0.53 5.40
N ALA A 258 -5.63 -0.52 5.95
CA ALA A 258 -4.48 0.16 5.35
C ALA A 258 -4.07 -0.42 3.98
N GLU A 259 -4.53 -1.61 3.66
CA GLU A 259 -4.30 -2.25 2.35
C GLU A 259 -5.19 -1.65 1.23
N GLY A 260 -6.17 -0.81 1.58
CA GLY A 260 -7.14 -0.22 0.66
C GLY A 260 -6.60 0.90 -0.24
N SER A 261 -5.46 0.71 -0.91
CA SER A 261 -4.88 1.69 -1.84
C SER A 261 -4.55 1.10 -3.21
N THR A 262 -4.07 1.94 -4.13
CA THR A 262 -3.46 1.55 -5.40
C THR A 262 -2.03 2.10 -5.45
N ALA A 263 -1.03 1.31 -5.83
CA ALA A 263 0.35 1.78 -5.95
C ALA A 263 0.64 2.45 -7.30
N GLY A 264 1.64 3.33 -7.30
CA GLY A 264 2.12 3.98 -8.53
C GLY A 264 2.60 2.99 -9.60
N ASN A 265 3.16 1.84 -9.21
CA ASN A 265 3.59 0.80 -10.17
C ASN A 265 2.40 0.16 -10.91
N ALA A 266 1.18 0.24 -10.37
CA ALA A 266 -0.03 -0.27 -11.02
C ALA A 266 -0.30 0.45 -12.34
N VAL A 267 0.15 1.70 -12.49
CA VAL A 267 -0.02 2.49 -13.73
C VAL A 267 0.61 1.80 -14.94
N ALA A 268 1.68 1.04 -14.75
CA ALA A 268 2.33 0.27 -15.83
C ALA A 268 1.62 -1.06 -16.15
N THR A 269 0.68 -1.51 -15.30
CA THR A 269 0.03 -2.82 -15.41
C THR A 269 -0.81 -2.98 -16.68
N PRO A 270 -1.62 -1.99 -17.12
CA PRO A 270 -2.37 -2.11 -18.38
C PRO A 270 -1.46 -2.38 -19.60
N ALA A 271 -0.32 -1.69 -19.68
CA ALA A 271 0.65 -1.89 -20.75
C ALA A 271 1.30 -3.29 -20.68
N ALA A 272 1.65 -3.75 -19.48
CA ALA A 272 2.19 -5.11 -19.28
C ALA A 272 1.18 -6.20 -19.70
N ILE A 273 -0.09 -6.02 -19.38
CA ILE A 273 -1.17 -6.94 -19.79
C ILE A 273 -1.34 -6.95 -21.30
N ALA A 274 -1.33 -5.79 -21.96
CA ALA A 274 -1.46 -5.72 -23.41
C ALA A 274 -0.27 -6.33 -24.15
N ALA A 275 0.93 -6.24 -23.57
CA ALA A 275 2.11 -6.94 -24.09
C ALA A 275 1.96 -8.49 -23.98
N ALA A 276 1.31 -8.98 -22.93
CA ALA A 276 1.02 -10.39 -22.72
C ALA A 276 -0.20 -10.89 -23.52
N SER A 277 -1.16 -10.02 -23.82
CA SER A 277 -2.37 -10.33 -24.58
C SER A 277 -2.86 -9.11 -25.35
N ALA A 278 -2.69 -9.15 -26.68
CA ALA A 278 -3.06 -8.06 -27.58
C ALA A 278 -4.55 -7.69 -27.53
N GLY A 279 -5.42 -8.58 -27.02
CA GLY A 279 -6.85 -8.33 -26.86
C GLY A 279 -7.19 -7.16 -25.92
N PHE A 280 -6.25 -6.71 -25.08
CA PHE A 280 -6.43 -5.56 -24.19
C PHE A 280 -5.90 -4.24 -24.75
N ALA A 281 -5.26 -4.25 -25.92
CA ALA A 281 -4.56 -3.08 -26.48
C ALA A 281 -5.47 -1.84 -26.62
N ALA A 282 -6.73 -2.04 -27.01
CA ALA A 282 -7.69 -0.96 -27.23
C ALA A 282 -8.02 -0.15 -25.97
N ASN A 283 -7.85 -0.74 -24.77
CA ASN A 283 -8.26 -0.12 -23.51
C ASN A 283 -7.06 0.31 -22.65
N VAL A 284 -5.82 0.15 -23.14
CA VAL A 284 -4.60 0.45 -22.38
C VAL A 284 -4.53 1.92 -21.97
N GLU A 285 -4.78 2.83 -22.91
CA GLU A 285 -4.63 4.26 -22.66
C GLU A 285 -5.60 4.72 -21.57
N ILE A 286 -6.89 4.47 -21.75
CA ILE A 286 -7.91 4.82 -20.77
C ILE A 286 -7.66 4.13 -19.42
N ALA A 287 -7.24 2.86 -19.42
CA ALA A 287 -6.94 2.14 -18.19
C ALA A 287 -5.75 2.74 -17.45
N THR A 288 -4.70 3.13 -18.17
CA THR A 288 -3.49 3.73 -17.59
C THR A 288 -3.85 5.03 -16.88
N VAL A 289 -4.63 5.89 -17.52
CA VAL A 289 -5.04 7.18 -16.93
C VAL A 289 -5.97 6.96 -15.73
N GLN A 290 -6.90 6.00 -15.82
CA GLN A 290 -7.78 5.64 -14.69
C GLN A 290 -7.02 5.10 -13.48
N VAL A 291 -6.03 4.23 -13.71
CA VAL A 291 -5.17 3.70 -12.64
C VAL A 291 -4.35 4.83 -12.03
N ALA A 292 -3.78 5.74 -12.82
CA ALA A 292 -3.04 6.89 -12.32
C ALA A 292 -3.92 7.78 -11.43
N ALA A 293 -5.16 8.06 -11.84
CA ALA A 293 -6.12 8.77 -11.00
C ALA A 293 -6.47 7.99 -9.72
N SER A 294 -6.60 6.66 -9.77
CA SER A 294 -6.83 5.81 -8.60
C SER A 294 -5.68 5.89 -7.59
N VAL A 295 -4.43 5.88 -8.07
CA VAL A 295 -3.23 6.05 -7.24
C VAL A 295 -3.30 7.33 -6.44
N VAL A 296 -3.54 8.46 -7.12
CA VAL A 296 -3.60 9.77 -6.45
C VAL A 296 -4.80 9.87 -5.53
N THR A 297 -5.97 9.40 -5.98
CA THR A 297 -7.20 9.41 -5.19
C THR A 297 -7.04 8.61 -3.90
N THR A 298 -6.51 7.39 -3.99
CA THR A 298 -6.30 6.53 -2.82
C THR A 298 -5.22 7.06 -1.88
N ALA A 299 -4.15 7.66 -2.40
CA ALA A 299 -3.10 8.26 -1.58
C ALA A 299 -3.61 9.41 -0.70
N VAL A 300 -4.59 10.17 -1.18
CA VAL A 300 -5.25 11.24 -0.40
C VAL A 300 -6.35 10.69 0.49
N LEU A 301 -7.21 9.82 -0.05
CA LEU A 301 -8.43 9.38 0.60
C LEU A 301 -8.18 8.34 1.70
N LEU A 302 -7.28 7.38 1.48
CA LEU A 302 -7.06 6.29 2.43
C LEU A 302 -6.64 6.81 3.80
N PRO A 303 -5.66 7.73 3.94
CA PRO A 303 -5.30 8.20 5.28
C PRO A 303 -6.43 8.93 6.00
N LEU A 304 -7.30 9.65 5.27
CA LEU A 304 -8.50 10.27 5.82
C LEU A 304 -9.50 9.22 6.30
N TYR A 305 -9.68 8.15 5.52
CA TYR A 305 -10.54 7.03 5.87
C TYR A 305 -10.02 6.30 7.12
N ILE A 306 -8.72 6.03 7.19
CA ILE A 306 -8.09 5.45 8.38
C ILE A 306 -8.26 6.36 9.60
N ALA A 307 -8.00 7.66 9.48
CA ALA A 307 -8.20 8.61 10.58
C ALA A 307 -9.65 8.62 11.09
N PHE A 308 -10.63 8.50 10.19
CA PHE A 308 -12.03 8.34 10.55
C PHE A 308 -12.29 7.03 11.32
N LEU A 309 -11.77 5.90 10.83
CA LEU A 309 -11.93 4.59 11.48
C LEU A 309 -11.26 4.55 12.86
N VAL A 310 -10.07 5.13 12.99
CA VAL A 310 -9.33 5.26 14.26
C VAL A 310 -10.16 6.04 15.28
N LYS A 311 -10.64 7.25 14.92
CA LYS A 311 -11.51 8.04 15.80
C LYS A 311 -12.77 7.29 16.23
N ARG A 312 -13.31 6.44 15.35
CA ARG A 312 -14.48 5.61 15.66
C ARG A 312 -14.15 4.48 16.65
N LEU A 313 -12.95 3.90 16.58
CA LEU A 313 -12.46 2.89 17.51
C LEU A 313 -12.13 3.50 18.88
N GLU A 314 -11.46 4.65 18.91
CA GLU A 314 -11.14 5.39 20.15
C GLU A 314 -12.42 5.75 20.92
N LYS A 315 -13.47 6.21 20.22
CA LYS A 315 -14.79 6.47 20.83
C LYS A 315 -15.44 5.22 21.45
N LYS A 316 -15.05 4.03 21.02
CA LYS A 316 -15.50 2.74 21.58
C LYS A 316 -14.56 2.23 22.69
N GLY A 317 -13.57 3.03 23.09
CA GLY A 317 -12.61 2.68 24.13
C GLY A 317 -11.43 1.83 23.66
N VAL A 318 -11.28 1.61 22.35
CA VAL A 318 -10.18 0.81 21.80
C VAL A 318 -8.90 1.64 21.72
N ARG A 319 -7.78 1.11 22.22
CA ARG A 319 -6.43 1.69 22.18
C ARG A 319 -5.59 0.97 21.12
N LEU A 320 -4.99 1.76 20.22
CA LEU A 320 -4.21 1.25 19.10
C LEU A 320 -2.76 1.71 19.22
N PRO A 321 -1.77 0.80 19.06
CA PRO A 321 -1.91 -0.62 18.73
C PRO A 321 -2.13 -1.56 19.93
N GLU A 322 -2.22 -1.03 21.16
CA GLU A 322 -2.10 -1.80 22.41
C GLU A 322 -3.12 -2.96 22.52
N ASP A 323 -4.40 -2.70 22.27
CA ASP A 323 -5.46 -3.72 22.44
C ASP A 323 -5.35 -4.91 21.46
N TYR A 324 -4.53 -4.78 20.41
CA TYR A 324 -4.29 -5.82 19.41
C TYR A 324 -2.85 -6.33 19.39
N SER A 325 -1.97 -5.76 20.22
CA SER A 325 -0.57 -6.17 20.30
C SER A 325 -0.46 -7.61 20.79
N THR A 326 0.27 -8.44 20.04
CA THR A 326 0.51 -9.84 20.43
C THR A 326 1.52 -9.99 21.57
N ASP A 327 2.31 -8.95 21.86
CA ASP A 327 3.42 -9.04 22.83
C ASP A 327 2.95 -8.97 24.29
N GLU A 328 1.87 -8.25 24.60
CA GLU A 328 1.36 -8.17 25.99
C GLU A 328 0.71 -9.47 26.46
N LYS A 329 0.15 -10.28 25.54
CA LYS A 329 -0.48 -11.56 25.89
C LYS A 329 0.52 -12.71 26.13
N ALA A 330 1.80 -12.50 25.81
CA ALA A 330 2.85 -13.50 26.07
C ALA A 330 3.60 -13.24 27.40
N ALA A 331 3.31 -12.12 28.07
CA ALA A 331 3.89 -11.73 29.36
C ALA A 331 2.94 -11.95 30.56
N SER A 332 1.77 -12.55 30.32
CA SER A 332 0.79 -13.01 31.33
C SER A 332 0.69 -14.53 31.31
#